data_AF-A0A7L6AQS3-F1
#
_entry.id   AF-A0A7L6AQS3-F1
#
_cell.length_a   1.000
_cell.length_b   1.000
_cell.length_c   1.000
_cell.angle_alpha   90.00
_cell.angle_beta   90.00
_cell.angle_gamma   90.00
#
_symmetry.space_group_name_H-M   'P 1'
#
loop_
_entity.id
_entity.type
_entity.pdbx_description
1 polymer ?
#
loop_
_entity_poly.entity_id
_entity_poly.type
_entity_poly.pdbx_seq_one_letter_code
_entity_poly.pdbx_strand_id
1 'polypeptide(L)'
;MDQVDLHDNGQVLWGQDLSGLALRPSLTAIRSDMQLHSLPYWADKTQLFSSRLPADESEFKEYVRCLLYPARLIFTWQSGRLGGNDEAVAYLEQMVPSDVRLDMIRAALRCRHAELADAELSHYRSALVSQYLATLQLLGLETAEPTLVLENVA
;
A
#
# COMPACT_ATOMS: atom_id res chain seq x y z
N MET A 1 -4.36 -7.16 10.82
CA MET A 1 -3.86 -7.81 9.59
C MET A 1 -3.41 -9.25 9.82
N ASP A 2 -2.67 -9.54 10.89
CA ASP A 2 -1.97 -10.81 11.13
C ASP A 2 -2.85 -12.06 11.07
N GLN A 3 -4.09 -12.01 11.57
CA GLN A 3 -5.03 -13.14 11.49
C GLN A 3 -5.47 -13.47 10.06
N VAL A 4 -5.62 -12.46 9.19
CA VAL A 4 -5.95 -12.68 7.77
C VAL A 4 -4.73 -13.24 7.05
N ASP A 5 -3.52 -12.77 7.40
CA ASP A 5 -2.28 -13.21 6.77
C ASP A 5 -1.99 -14.67 7.09
N LEU A 6 -2.23 -15.07 8.35
CA LEU A 6 -2.15 -16.47 8.76
C LEU A 6 -3.12 -17.35 7.96
N HIS A 7 -4.32 -16.86 7.64
CA HIS A 7 -5.32 -17.63 6.90
C HIS A 7 -5.00 -17.69 5.39
N ASP A 8 -4.48 -16.61 4.79
CA ASP A 8 -4.25 -16.53 3.35
C ASP A 8 -2.86 -17.03 2.94
N ASN A 9 -1.84 -16.84 3.79
CA ASN A 9 -0.43 -17.09 3.48
C ASN A 9 0.28 -17.99 4.51
N GLY A 10 -0.39 -18.39 5.60
CA GLY A 10 0.22 -19.18 6.65
C GLY A 10 0.75 -20.52 6.15
N GLN A 11 1.98 -20.86 6.56
CA GLN A 11 2.58 -22.17 6.31
C GLN A 11 2.90 -22.86 7.63
N VAL A 12 2.54 -24.13 7.74
CA VAL A 12 2.86 -24.94 8.92
C VAL A 12 4.33 -25.32 8.85
N LEU A 13 5.14 -24.74 9.74
CA LEU A 13 6.55 -25.11 9.88
C LEU A 13 6.73 -26.32 10.80
N TRP A 14 5.84 -26.49 11.79
CA TRP A 14 5.85 -27.59 12.74
C TRP A 14 4.51 -27.70 13.47
N GLY A 15 4.09 -28.91 13.85
CA GLY A 15 2.84 -29.15 14.59
C GLY A 15 1.60 -29.29 13.70
N GLN A 16 0.42 -29.03 14.27
CA GLN A 16 -0.86 -29.07 13.54
C GLN A 16 -1.13 -27.75 12.83
N ASP A 17 -1.78 -27.84 11.67
CA ASP A 17 -2.29 -26.69 10.95
C ASP A 17 -3.42 -26.02 11.75
N LEU A 18 -3.14 -24.81 12.24
CA LEU A 18 -4.11 -24.00 12.98
C LEU A 18 -4.82 -22.97 12.09
N SER A 19 -4.47 -22.86 10.80
CA SER A 19 -5.06 -21.86 9.89
C SER A 19 -6.59 -22.00 9.80
N GLY A 20 -7.11 -23.23 9.87
CA GLY A 20 -8.54 -23.53 9.88
C GLY A 20 -9.24 -23.37 11.23
N LEU A 21 -8.53 -23.06 12.33
CA LEU A 21 -9.11 -22.92 13.67
C LEU A 21 -9.44 -21.47 14.03
N ALA A 22 -8.77 -20.51 13.40
CA ALA A 22 -9.10 -19.10 13.57
C ALA A 22 -10.24 -18.73 12.61
N LEU A 23 -11.31 -18.13 13.14
CA LEU A 23 -12.37 -17.56 12.30
C LEU A 23 -11.77 -16.45 11.43
N ARG A 24 -11.95 -16.54 10.11
CA ARG A 24 -11.56 -15.47 9.19
C ARG A 24 -12.26 -14.17 9.62
N PRO A 25 -11.51 -13.07 9.82
CA PRO A 25 -12.11 -11.78 10.11
C PRO A 25 -13.11 -11.38 9.01
N SER A 26 -14.22 -10.76 9.41
CA SER A 26 -15.18 -10.22 8.44
C SER A 26 -14.57 -9.08 7.64
N LEU A 27 -15.11 -8.80 6.45
CA LEU A 27 -14.63 -7.69 5.63
C LEU A 27 -14.72 -6.35 6.36
N THR A 28 -15.74 -6.16 7.20
CA THR A 28 -15.85 -4.99 8.08
C THR A 28 -14.70 -4.90 9.08
N ALA A 29 -14.36 -6.00 9.75
CA ALA A 29 -13.25 -6.03 10.70
C ALA A 29 -11.91 -5.74 10.02
N ILE A 30 -11.69 -6.28 8.82
CA ILE A 30 -10.49 -6.01 8.01
C ILE A 30 -10.40 -4.52 7.67
N ARG A 31 -11.49 -3.92 7.20
CA ARG A 31 -11.53 -2.49 6.86
C ARG A 31 -11.26 -1.61 8.08
N SER A 32 -11.85 -1.93 9.23
CA SER A 32 -11.60 -1.21 10.49
C SER A 32 -10.12 -1.30 10.91
N ASP A 33 -9.53 -2.49 10.87
CA ASP A 33 -8.10 -2.69 11.17
C ASP A 33 -7.19 -1.91 10.20
N MET A 34 -7.52 -1.92 8.91
CA MET A 34 -6.81 -1.13 7.89
C MET A 34 -6.89 0.38 8.17
N GLN A 35 -8.06 0.89 8.56
CA GLN A 35 -8.24 2.30 8.92
C GLN A 35 -7.46 2.70 10.16
N LEU A 36 -7.32 1.80 11.14
CA LEU A 36 -6.60 2.06 12.39
C LEU A 36 -5.09 1.97 12.25
N HIS A 37 -4.58 1.10 11.35
CA HIS A 37 -3.16 0.77 11.32
C HIS A 37 -2.50 0.98 9.95
N SER A 38 -3.12 0.48 8.87
CA SER A 38 -2.48 0.48 7.55
C SER A 38 -2.52 1.84 6.86
N LEU A 39 -3.66 2.53 6.93
CA LEU A 39 -3.84 3.84 6.31
C LEU A 39 -3.02 4.95 7.00
N PRO A 40 -2.97 5.05 8.35
CA PRO A 40 -2.12 6.03 9.03
C PRO A 40 -0.65 5.81 8.73
N TYR A 41 -0.17 4.55 8.83
CA TYR A 41 1.22 4.23 8.47
C TYR A 41 1.56 4.65 7.03
N TRP A 42 0.65 4.37 6.09
CA TRP A 42 0.87 4.75 4.70
C TRP A 42 0.83 6.27 4.49
N ALA A 43 -0.05 6.98 5.20
CA ALA A 43 -0.12 8.44 5.18
C ALA A 43 1.21 9.05 5.64
N ASP A 44 1.78 8.57 6.75
CA ASP A 44 3.07 9.03 7.27
C ASP A 44 4.20 8.83 6.25
N LYS A 45 4.26 7.66 5.61
CA LYS A 45 5.27 7.37 4.56
C LYS A 45 5.05 8.21 3.31
N THR A 46 3.81 8.44 2.92
CA THR A 46 3.44 9.31 1.79
C THR A 46 3.93 10.74 2.06
N GLN A 47 3.67 11.27 3.26
CA GLN A 47 4.14 12.60 3.65
C GLN A 47 5.67 12.67 3.66
N LEU A 48 6.33 11.71 4.33
CA LEU A 48 7.78 11.62 4.42
C LEU A 48 8.42 11.68 3.03
N PHE A 49 8.06 10.73 2.16
CA PHE A 49 8.71 10.62 0.86
C PHE A 49 8.25 11.68 -0.12
N SER A 50 7.05 12.26 0.00
CA SER A 50 6.67 13.41 -0.85
C SER A 50 7.59 14.63 -0.63
N SER A 51 8.07 14.82 0.60
CA SER A 51 8.90 15.99 0.97
C SER A 51 10.38 15.82 0.63
N ARG A 52 10.91 14.58 0.60
CA ARG A 52 12.34 14.31 0.37
C ARG A 52 12.60 12.97 -0.32
N LEU A 53 13.76 12.85 -0.94
CA LEU A 53 14.22 11.56 -1.46
C LEU A 53 14.69 10.65 -0.31
N PRO A 54 14.68 9.32 -0.52
CA PRO A 54 15.32 8.36 0.37
C PRO A 54 16.81 8.68 0.56
N ALA A 55 17.30 8.59 1.79
CA ALA A 55 18.69 8.90 2.13
C ALA A 55 19.65 7.72 1.91
N ASP A 56 19.13 6.49 1.96
CA ASP A 56 19.89 5.26 1.83
C ASP A 56 19.06 4.14 1.19
N GLU A 57 19.68 2.97 1.02
CA GLU A 57 19.06 1.78 0.42
C GLU A 57 17.87 1.25 1.25
N SER A 58 17.92 1.40 2.58
CA SER A 58 16.84 0.94 3.47
C SER A 58 15.59 1.79 3.29
N GLU A 59 15.75 3.12 3.32
CA GLU A 59 14.67 4.05 3.03
C GLU A 59 14.18 3.91 1.59
N PHE A 60 15.06 3.58 0.64
CA PHE A 60 14.65 3.36 -0.74
C PHE A 60 13.72 2.15 -0.85
N LYS A 61 14.02 1.05 -0.15
CA LYS A 61 13.09 -0.11 -0.06
C LYS A 61 11.75 0.29 0.57
N GLU A 62 11.74 1.16 1.57
CA GLU A 62 10.50 1.70 2.13
C GLU A 62 9.74 2.58 1.14
N TYR A 63 10.44 3.39 0.34
CA TYR A 63 9.84 4.22 -0.71
C TYR A 63 9.18 3.36 -1.80
N VAL A 64 9.85 2.32 -2.29
CA VAL A 64 9.27 1.34 -3.23
C VAL A 64 8.03 0.68 -2.64
N ARG A 65 8.08 0.31 -1.35
CA ARG A 65 6.90 -0.23 -0.64
C ARG A 65 5.77 0.80 -0.56
N CYS A 66 6.08 2.07 -0.31
CA CYS A 66 5.09 3.16 -0.27
C CYS A 66 4.39 3.35 -1.63
N LEU A 67 5.13 3.25 -2.73
CA LEU A 67 4.57 3.30 -4.10
C LEU A 67 3.67 2.10 -4.43
N LEU A 68 3.94 0.92 -3.85
CA LEU A 68 3.18 -0.31 -4.06
C LEU A 68 1.98 -0.47 -3.12
N TYR A 69 1.95 0.29 -2.03
CA TYR A 69 0.92 0.23 -1.01
C TYR A 69 -0.51 0.43 -1.55
N PRO A 70 -0.80 1.38 -2.46
CA PRO A 70 -2.13 1.54 -3.05
C PRO A 70 -2.73 0.24 -3.58
N ALA A 71 -1.95 -0.53 -4.36
CA ALA A 71 -2.44 -1.78 -4.94
C ALA A 71 -2.85 -2.78 -3.86
N ARG A 72 -2.01 -2.96 -2.83
CA ARG A 72 -2.31 -3.86 -1.71
C ARG A 72 -3.50 -3.42 -0.90
N LEU A 73 -3.63 -2.12 -0.64
CA LEU A 73 -4.77 -1.56 0.10
C LEU A 73 -6.07 -1.78 -0.67
N ILE A 74 -6.11 -1.43 -1.97
CA ILE A 74 -7.29 -1.59 -2.82
C ILE A 74 -7.69 -3.07 -2.90
N PHE A 75 -6.72 -3.95 -3.20
CA PHE A 75 -6.94 -5.40 -3.25
C PHE A 75 -7.55 -5.91 -1.95
N THR A 76 -6.93 -5.58 -0.81
CA THR A 76 -7.38 -6.06 0.51
C THR A 76 -8.75 -5.50 0.86
N TRP A 77 -8.99 -4.22 0.61
CA TRP A 77 -10.23 -3.53 0.94
C TRP A 77 -11.45 -4.09 0.21
N GLN A 78 -11.25 -4.51 -1.04
CA GLN A 78 -12.31 -4.98 -1.91
C GLN A 78 -12.50 -6.49 -1.83
N SER A 79 -11.41 -7.26 -1.79
CA SER A 79 -11.47 -8.73 -1.77
C SER A 79 -11.54 -9.34 -0.38
N GLY A 80 -11.10 -8.61 0.66
CA GLY A 80 -10.91 -9.15 2.01
C GLY A 80 -9.77 -10.16 2.11
N ARG A 81 -8.90 -10.24 1.09
CA ARG A 81 -7.74 -11.15 1.03
C ARG A 81 -6.44 -10.37 1.17
N LEU A 82 -5.42 -11.01 1.76
CA LEU A 82 -4.05 -10.49 1.75
C LEU A 82 -3.25 -11.15 0.66
N GLY A 83 -2.95 -10.36 -0.37
CA GLY A 83 -2.15 -10.77 -1.52
C GLY A 83 -0.73 -10.22 -1.47
N GLY A 84 0.15 -10.89 -2.22
CA GLY A 84 1.45 -10.36 -2.58
C GLY A 84 1.34 -9.12 -3.49
N ASN A 85 2.47 -8.47 -3.76
CA ASN A 85 2.48 -7.29 -4.63
C ASN A 85 2.00 -7.63 -6.04
N ASP A 86 2.48 -8.73 -6.61
CA ASP A 86 2.12 -9.18 -7.95
C ASP A 86 0.63 -9.41 -8.11
N GLU A 87 0.01 -10.14 -7.17
CA GLU A 87 -1.44 -10.40 -7.18
C GLU A 87 -2.24 -9.09 -7.04
N ALA A 88 -1.83 -8.21 -6.13
CA ALA A 88 -2.51 -6.94 -5.91
C ALA A 88 -2.42 -6.01 -7.13
N VAL A 89 -1.28 -5.99 -7.81
CA VAL A 89 -1.11 -5.20 -9.04
C VAL A 89 -1.93 -5.81 -10.17
N ALA A 90 -1.87 -7.12 -10.39
CA ALA A 90 -2.66 -7.79 -11.43
C ALA A 90 -4.17 -7.58 -11.23
N TYR A 91 -4.64 -7.59 -9.99
CA TYR A 91 -6.03 -7.28 -9.66
C TYR A 91 -6.39 -5.83 -10.05
N LEU A 92 -5.54 -4.87 -9.69
CA LEU A 92 -5.75 -3.45 -10.00
C LEU A 92 -5.78 -3.18 -11.51
N GLU A 93 -4.94 -3.88 -12.28
CA GLU A 93 -4.91 -3.78 -13.75
C GLU A 93 -6.22 -4.22 -14.41
N GLN A 94 -6.95 -5.16 -13.81
CA GLN A 94 -8.24 -5.62 -14.31
C GLN A 94 -9.37 -4.63 -14.02
N MET A 95 -9.23 -3.80 -12.98
CA MET A 95 -10.26 -2.85 -12.57
C MET A 95 -10.17 -1.49 -13.26
N VAL A 96 -8.99 -1.13 -13.78
CA VAL A 96 -8.71 0.13 -14.51
C VAL A 96 -9.31 1.39 -13.84
N PRO A 97 -8.96 1.70 -12.58
CA PRO A 97 -9.37 2.96 -11.96
C PRO A 97 -8.75 4.16 -12.68
N SER A 98 -9.56 5.16 -13.03
CA SER A 98 -9.11 6.32 -13.84
C SER A 98 -8.11 7.22 -13.12
N ASP A 99 -8.23 7.33 -11.78
CA ASP A 99 -7.52 8.37 -11.01
C ASP A 99 -6.31 7.82 -10.24
N VAL A 100 -6.21 6.49 -10.12
CA VAL A 100 -5.06 5.80 -9.51
C VAL A 100 -3.98 5.62 -10.56
N ARG A 101 -2.77 6.08 -10.24
CA ARG A 101 -1.62 6.10 -11.15
C ARG A 101 -0.96 4.74 -11.24
N LEU A 102 -1.51 3.91 -12.11
CA LEU A 102 -1.07 2.53 -12.33
C LEU A 102 0.34 2.43 -12.91
N ASP A 103 0.78 3.43 -13.68
CA ASP A 103 2.15 3.56 -14.19
C ASP A 103 3.18 3.60 -13.05
N MET A 104 2.91 4.39 -12.02
CA MET A 104 3.73 4.51 -10.82
C MET A 104 3.83 3.19 -10.06
N ILE A 105 2.69 2.52 -9.89
CA ILE A 105 2.60 1.22 -9.20
C ILE A 105 3.37 0.15 -9.98
N ARG A 106 3.21 0.10 -11.32
CA ARG A 106 3.95 -0.83 -12.19
C ARG A 106 5.45 -0.60 -12.15
N ALA A 107 5.88 0.66 -12.20
CA ALA A 107 7.29 1.00 -12.12
C ALA A 107 7.91 0.52 -10.78
N ALA A 108 7.20 0.72 -9.68
CA ALA A 108 7.64 0.23 -8.38
C ALA A 108 7.68 -1.31 -8.31
N LEU A 109 6.75 -2.00 -8.96
CA LEU A 109 6.76 -3.47 -9.04
C LEU A 109 7.99 -3.97 -9.82
N ARG A 110 8.24 -3.39 -10.99
CA ARG A 110 9.43 -3.69 -11.81
C ARG A 110 10.73 -3.43 -11.06
N CYS A 111 10.82 -2.33 -10.31
CA CYS A 111 11.98 -2.06 -9.46
C CYS A 111 12.17 -3.16 -8.40
N ARG A 112 11.09 -3.62 -7.76
CA ARG A 112 11.14 -4.73 -6.81
C ARG A 112 11.62 -6.06 -7.44
N HIS A 113 11.35 -6.26 -8.73
CA HIS A 113 11.87 -7.40 -9.50
C HIS A 113 13.26 -7.17 -10.10
N ALA A 114 13.92 -6.04 -9.79
CA ALA A 114 15.19 -5.61 -10.36
C ALA A 114 15.17 -5.39 -11.89
N GLU A 115 14.00 -5.05 -12.45
CA GLU A 115 13.77 -4.78 -13.87
C GLU A 115 13.73 -3.28 -14.22
N LEU A 116 13.89 -2.42 -13.23
CA LEU A 116 13.91 -0.96 -13.36
C LEU A 116 14.93 -0.39 -12.36
N ALA A 117 15.71 0.61 -12.77
CA ALA A 117 16.72 1.20 -11.91
C ALA A 117 16.10 2.16 -10.89
N ASP A 118 16.70 2.23 -9.70
CA ASP A 118 16.19 3.01 -8.57
C ASP A 118 16.01 4.50 -8.89
N ALA A 119 16.93 5.07 -9.67
CA ALA A 119 16.89 6.47 -10.09
C ALA A 119 15.63 6.81 -10.89
N GLU A 120 15.06 5.83 -11.61
CA GLU A 120 13.87 5.99 -12.44
C GLU A 120 12.58 6.08 -11.61
N LEU A 121 12.62 5.89 -10.29
CA LEU A 121 11.45 6.08 -9.43
C LEU A 121 11.39 7.46 -8.77
N SER A 122 12.46 8.25 -8.86
CA SER A 122 12.59 9.53 -8.15
C SER A 122 11.55 10.57 -8.59
N HIS A 123 11.11 10.56 -9.85
CA HIS A 123 10.13 11.52 -10.37
C HIS A 123 8.70 11.27 -9.87
N TYR A 124 8.39 10.07 -9.38
CA TYR A 124 7.05 9.76 -8.88
C TYR A 124 6.72 10.41 -7.53
N ARG A 125 7.74 10.92 -6.84
CA ARG A 125 7.64 11.56 -5.53
C ARG A 125 6.57 12.64 -5.46
N SER A 126 6.54 13.53 -6.45
CA SER A 126 5.64 14.68 -6.49
C SER A 126 4.16 14.30 -6.56
N ALA A 127 3.86 13.03 -6.79
CA ALA A 127 2.50 12.54 -6.93
C ALA A 127 2.09 11.51 -5.89
N LEU A 128 2.94 11.26 -4.89
CA LEU A 128 2.56 10.42 -3.75
C LEU A 128 1.28 10.93 -3.09
N VAL A 129 1.16 12.25 -2.92
CA VAL A 129 -0.03 12.87 -2.30
C VAL A 129 -1.27 12.69 -3.18
N SER A 130 -1.19 12.94 -4.49
CA SER A 130 -2.34 12.75 -5.37
C SER A 130 -2.73 11.28 -5.50
N GLN A 131 -1.76 10.36 -5.52
CA GLN A 131 -2.03 8.92 -5.45
C GLN A 131 -2.75 8.54 -4.15
N TYR A 132 -2.31 9.09 -3.02
CA TYR A 132 -2.93 8.86 -1.72
C TYR A 132 -4.40 9.27 -1.72
N LEU A 133 -4.68 10.49 -2.16
CA LEU A 133 -6.05 11.01 -2.25
C LEU A 133 -6.92 10.20 -3.21
N ALA A 134 -6.43 9.89 -4.41
CA ALA A 134 -7.15 9.07 -5.38
C ALA A 134 -7.45 7.67 -4.84
N THR A 135 -6.52 7.10 -4.06
CA THR A 135 -6.72 5.81 -3.42
C THR A 135 -7.82 5.90 -2.35
N LEU A 136 -7.76 6.88 -1.44
CA LEU A 136 -8.81 7.05 -0.42
C LEU A 136 -10.20 7.24 -1.04
N GLN A 137 -10.29 8.05 -2.09
CA GLN A 137 -11.52 8.25 -2.84
C GLN A 137 -12.06 6.93 -3.42
N LEU A 138 -11.20 6.11 -4.01
CA LEU A 138 -11.58 4.79 -4.52
C LEU A 138 -12.02 3.82 -3.40
N LEU A 139 -11.46 3.94 -2.20
CA LEU A 139 -11.89 3.15 -1.04
C LEU A 139 -13.23 3.63 -0.44
N GLY A 140 -13.76 4.76 -0.91
CA GLY A 140 -14.97 5.40 -0.38
C GLY A 140 -14.72 6.03 1.00
N LEU A 141 -13.48 6.44 1.27
CA LEU A 141 -13.08 7.06 2.52
C LEU A 141 -13.04 8.57 2.37
N GLU A 142 -13.61 9.28 3.34
CA GLU A 142 -13.52 10.73 3.39
C GLU A 142 -12.04 11.13 3.48
N THR A 143 -11.62 11.96 2.53
CA THR A 143 -10.36 12.67 2.64
C THR A 143 -10.59 13.78 3.67
N ALA A 144 -10.23 13.54 4.93
CA ALA A 144 -9.87 14.68 5.77
C ALA A 144 -8.77 15.41 4.99
N GLU A 145 -8.97 16.71 4.70
CA GLU A 145 -7.90 17.47 4.06
C GLU A 145 -6.62 17.19 4.84
N PRO A 146 -5.53 16.76 4.18
CA PRO A 146 -4.28 16.64 4.87
C PRO A 146 -4.04 18.02 5.44
N THR A 147 -4.00 18.14 6.77
CA THR A 147 -3.47 19.33 7.42
C THR A 147 -2.01 19.39 6.99
N LEU A 148 -1.79 19.93 5.80
CA LEU A 148 -0.51 20.38 5.32
C LEU A 148 -0.19 21.53 6.26
N VAL A 149 0.41 21.17 7.39
CA VAL A 149 1.14 22.13 8.21
C VAL A 149 2.27 22.59 7.29
N LEU A 150 1.97 23.63 6.51
CA LEU A 150 2.94 24.54 5.96
C LEU A 150 3.59 25.16 7.20
N GLU A 151 4.57 24.48 7.77
CA GLU A 151 5.48 25.13 8.70
C GLU A 151 6.15 26.25 7.91
N ASN A 152 5.73 27.47 8.25
CA ASN A 152 6.30 28.71 7.78
C ASN A 152 7.81 28.68 7.99
N VAL A 153 8.57 28.48 6.93
CA VAL A 153 9.96 28.93 6.88
C VAL A 153 9.91 30.40 6.49
N ALA A 154 9.90 31.24 7.52
CA ALA A 154 10.26 32.66 7.45
C ALA A 154 11.68 32.82 8.01
#